data_AF-A0A1G3XMD1-F1
#
_entry.id   AF-A0A1G3XMD1-F1
#
_cell.length_a   1.000
_cell.length_b   1.000
_cell.length_c   1.000
_cell.angle_alpha   90.00
_cell.angle_beta   90.00
_cell.angle_gamma   90.00
#
_symmetry.space_group_name_H-M   'P 1'
#
loop_
_entity.id
_entity.type
_entity.pdbx_description
1 polymer ?
#
loop_
_entity_poly.entity_id
_entity_poly.type
_entity_poly.pdbx_seq_one_letter_code
_entity_poly.pdbx_strand_id
1 'polypeptide(L)'
;MEPKQVVTSFLQHDGKILILKRSEKVGTHQGRWAGISGYLEKKEEPLVRALTEIKEEVDLPSDQVELVRAGEPIGIPDAENDVFWVVHPRLFNVRSVELKTDWEHTEHKWIEPEELVKYHTVPALNETLQKVLPTPLEKIIPNPVILGQIRDIESDRAHGASFLAVEAVQTLVKAVEAEDESGDFDLFLARFKMLAERLMGLRPSMAPLNNLVGELLAKTVKKAETTRSVGELKMFVRGEADHVIAASEEERRVIAEKASQIISKNVPENGKILIHSYSSTVLDALKQAYDDGRRFEVITTESRPLFEGRTTAKELADHGIPVSLVTDAASAYFAAGADMVLLGADSLFADGSVVNKAGTYSIVLAAAYHGAPVYVLAGLSKVNLRSFFSHVLLEEKDTREVWENAPENVTVRNLYFDLTPKFFINGIITEIQTLRPDELLRVCQEVVKERYII
;
A
#
# COMPACT_ATOMS: atom_id res chain seq x y z
N MET A 1 16.02 12.83 -7.18
CA MET A 1 16.15 12.02 -8.41
C MET A 1 14.78 12.04 -9.09
N GLU A 2 14.70 12.49 -10.35
CA GLU A 2 13.43 12.42 -11.09
C GLU A 2 13.20 10.96 -11.54
N PRO A 3 12.02 10.36 -11.30
CA PRO A 3 11.70 9.01 -11.76
C PRO A 3 11.75 8.88 -13.29
N LYS A 4 12.41 7.84 -13.80
CA LYS A 4 12.36 7.48 -15.23
C LYS A 4 11.20 6.53 -15.49
N GLN A 5 10.32 6.90 -16.41
CA GLN A 5 9.13 6.13 -16.77
C GLN A 5 9.49 5.13 -17.88
N VAL A 6 9.08 3.88 -17.74
CA VAL A 6 9.31 2.81 -18.71
C VAL A 6 8.07 1.93 -18.80
N VAL A 7 7.73 1.44 -19.99
CA VAL A 7 6.72 0.39 -20.14
C VAL A 7 7.41 -0.95 -20.23
N THR A 8 6.85 -1.99 -19.61
CA THR A 8 7.32 -3.37 -19.79
C THR A 8 6.14 -4.25 -20.16
N SER A 9 6.24 -4.87 -21.33
CA SER A 9 5.20 -5.68 -21.93
C SER A 9 5.56 -7.16 -21.90
N PHE A 10 4.60 -7.98 -21.49
CA PHE A 10 4.65 -9.43 -21.57
C PHE A 10 3.69 -9.89 -22.67
N LEU A 11 4.19 -10.75 -23.55
CA LEU A 11 3.37 -11.43 -24.55
C LEU A 11 3.05 -12.83 -24.02
N GLN A 12 1.77 -13.22 -24.10
CA GLN A 12 1.33 -14.56 -23.74
C GLN A 12 0.69 -15.31 -24.92
N HIS A 13 0.90 -16.62 -24.93
CA HIS A 13 0.29 -17.56 -25.87
C HIS A 13 0.22 -18.94 -25.22
N ASP A 14 -0.95 -19.59 -25.25
CA ASP A 14 -1.19 -20.93 -24.69
C ASP A 14 -0.65 -21.14 -23.26
N GLY A 15 -0.83 -20.13 -22.39
CA GLY A 15 -0.41 -20.17 -20.99
C GLY A 15 1.07 -19.81 -20.74
N LYS A 16 1.88 -19.71 -21.79
CA LYS A 16 3.29 -19.31 -21.71
C LYS A 16 3.48 -17.82 -21.91
N ILE A 17 4.58 -17.30 -21.39
CA ILE A 17 5.04 -15.92 -21.60
C ILE A 17 6.35 -15.89 -22.38
N LEU A 18 6.52 -14.83 -23.18
CA LEU A 18 7.76 -14.52 -23.85
C LEU A 18 8.74 -13.82 -22.91
N ILE A 19 9.98 -14.29 -22.89
CA ILE A 19 11.13 -13.57 -22.33
C ILE A 19 12.23 -13.43 -23.39
N LEU A 20 12.94 -12.30 -23.33
CA LEU A 20 13.97 -11.91 -24.30
C LEU A 20 15.31 -11.72 -23.57
N LYS A 21 16.40 -12.23 -24.13
CA LYS A 21 17.74 -12.09 -23.55
C LYS A 21 18.45 -10.90 -24.17
N ARG A 22 18.72 -9.88 -23.34
CA ARG A 22 19.35 -8.64 -23.75
C ARG A 22 20.76 -8.87 -24.33
N SER A 23 21.07 -8.22 -25.43
CA SER A 23 22.37 -8.30 -26.12
C SER A 23 23.44 -7.48 -25.40
N GLU A 24 24.70 -7.65 -25.79
CA GLU A 24 25.81 -6.83 -25.30
C GLU A 24 25.80 -5.39 -25.86
N LYS A 25 24.91 -5.09 -26.81
CA LYS A 25 24.87 -3.79 -27.49
C LYS A 25 23.97 -2.78 -26.77
N VAL A 26 23.09 -3.23 -25.88
CA VAL A 26 22.19 -2.35 -25.13
C VAL A 26 22.95 -1.64 -23.99
N GLY A 27 22.44 -0.48 -23.57
CA GLY A 27 23.13 0.37 -22.59
C GLY A 27 23.12 -0.13 -21.14
N THR A 28 22.15 -0.96 -20.74
CA THR A 28 22.01 -1.45 -19.35
C THR A 28 21.54 -2.91 -19.30
N HIS A 29 21.91 -3.61 -18.22
CA HIS A 29 21.48 -5.00 -17.93
C HIS A 29 21.79 -6.02 -19.05
N GLN A 30 22.99 -5.92 -19.63
CA GLN A 30 23.47 -6.82 -20.70
C GLN A 30 23.43 -8.29 -20.25
N GLY A 31 23.02 -9.18 -21.15
CA GLY A 31 22.93 -10.62 -20.90
C GLY A 31 21.80 -11.07 -19.96
N ARG A 32 21.04 -10.14 -19.36
CA ARG A 32 19.88 -10.46 -18.50
C ARG A 32 18.62 -10.68 -19.32
N TRP A 33 17.69 -11.49 -18.79
CA TRP A 33 16.38 -11.74 -19.37
C TRP A 33 15.40 -10.60 -19.03
N ALA A 34 14.58 -10.18 -19.98
CA ALA A 34 13.65 -9.06 -19.89
C ALA A 34 12.31 -9.34 -20.58
N GLY A 35 11.31 -8.52 -20.27
CA GLY A 35 10.16 -8.29 -21.15
C GLY A 35 10.46 -7.19 -22.16
N ILE A 36 9.55 -6.97 -23.10
CA ILE A 36 9.67 -5.92 -24.14
C ILE A 36 9.53 -4.56 -23.46
N SER A 37 10.54 -3.70 -23.51
CA SER A 37 10.60 -2.53 -22.63
C SER A 37 11.11 -1.27 -23.30
N GLY A 38 10.37 -0.16 -23.14
CA GLY A 38 10.74 1.12 -23.73
C GLY A 38 10.48 2.31 -22.81
N TYR A 39 11.32 3.34 -22.96
CA TYR A 39 11.19 4.59 -22.20
C TYR A 39 9.91 5.33 -22.60
N LEU A 40 9.19 5.85 -21.61
CA LEU A 40 8.04 6.71 -21.83
C LEU A 40 8.48 8.16 -21.90
N GLU A 41 8.22 8.80 -23.04
CA GLU A 41 8.41 10.24 -23.17
C GLU A 41 7.32 11.02 -22.41
N LYS A 42 7.59 12.30 -22.11
CA LYS A 42 6.64 13.13 -21.36
C LYS A 42 5.30 13.22 -22.11
N LYS A 43 4.22 12.77 -21.46
CA LYS A 43 2.82 12.73 -21.94
C LYS A 43 2.51 11.61 -22.96
N GLU A 44 3.41 10.67 -23.17
CA GLU A 44 3.09 9.49 -23.97
C GLU A 44 2.20 8.52 -23.20
N GLU A 45 1.15 8.02 -23.86
CA GLU A 45 0.27 6.99 -23.33
C GLU A 45 1.03 5.64 -23.24
N PRO A 46 1.07 4.96 -22.08
CA PRO A 46 1.83 3.72 -21.94
C PRO A 46 1.43 2.61 -22.92
N LEU A 47 0.16 2.55 -23.32
CA LEU A 47 -0.31 1.57 -24.30
C LEU A 47 0.29 1.82 -25.69
N VAL A 48 0.41 3.09 -26.10
CA VAL A 48 0.96 3.45 -27.41
C VAL A 48 2.44 3.05 -27.46
N ARG A 49 3.20 3.42 -26.43
CA ARG A 49 4.61 3.00 -26.32
C ARG A 49 4.76 1.48 -26.32
N ALA A 50 3.95 0.76 -25.53
CA ALA A 50 3.99 -0.71 -25.50
C ALA A 50 3.85 -1.34 -26.90
N LEU A 51 2.88 -0.88 -27.69
CA LEU A 51 2.64 -1.38 -29.04
C LEU A 51 3.80 -1.04 -29.99
N THR A 52 4.43 0.13 -29.83
CA THR A 52 5.63 0.51 -30.58
C THR A 52 6.79 -0.42 -30.28
N GLU A 53 7.12 -0.65 -29.01
CA GLU A 53 8.23 -1.52 -28.61
C GLU A 53 7.99 -2.98 -29.02
N ILE A 54 6.74 -3.48 -28.95
CA ILE A 54 6.40 -4.82 -29.45
C ILE A 54 6.66 -4.94 -30.95
N LYS A 55 6.34 -3.91 -31.72
CA LYS A 55 6.62 -3.90 -33.15
C LYS A 55 8.12 -3.81 -33.44
N GLU A 56 8.85 -2.99 -32.68
CA GLU A 56 10.28 -2.74 -32.90
C GLU A 56 11.15 -3.94 -32.46
N GLU A 57 10.92 -4.47 -31.27
CA GLU A 57 11.75 -5.52 -30.68
C GLU A 57 11.44 -6.92 -31.22
N VAL A 58 10.20 -7.20 -31.63
CA VAL A 58 9.78 -8.57 -32.04
C VAL A 58 8.98 -8.64 -33.36
N ASP A 59 8.87 -7.54 -34.11
CA ASP A 59 8.22 -7.44 -35.44
C ASP A 59 6.74 -7.87 -35.45
N LEU A 60 6.03 -7.63 -34.34
CA LEU A 60 4.60 -7.91 -34.23
C LEU A 60 3.75 -6.64 -34.42
N PRO A 61 2.90 -6.57 -35.46
CA PRO A 61 2.02 -5.43 -35.66
C PRO A 61 0.84 -5.42 -34.67
N SER A 62 0.29 -4.23 -34.43
CA SER A 62 -0.76 -3.98 -33.42
C SER A 62 -2.06 -4.76 -33.63
N ASP A 63 -2.33 -5.28 -34.82
CA ASP A 63 -3.52 -6.09 -35.14
C ASP A 63 -3.36 -7.58 -34.79
N GLN A 64 -2.14 -7.99 -34.41
CA GLN A 64 -1.83 -9.35 -33.94
C GLN A 64 -1.65 -9.45 -32.43
N VAL A 65 -1.72 -8.32 -31.73
CA VAL A 65 -1.59 -8.21 -30.27
C VAL A 65 -2.86 -7.63 -29.67
N GLU A 66 -3.35 -8.26 -28.61
CA GLU A 66 -4.55 -7.80 -27.89
C GLU A 66 -4.19 -7.51 -26.44
N LEU A 67 -4.48 -6.30 -25.95
CA LEU A 67 -4.24 -5.96 -24.55
C LEU A 67 -5.18 -6.78 -23.66
N VAL A 68 -4.60 -7.60 -22.79
CA VAL A 68 -5.33 -8.43 -21.82
C VAL A 68 -5.45 -7.71 -20.48
N ARG A 69 -4.35 -7.12 -20.01
CA ARG A 69 -4.32 -6.42 -18.72
C ARG A 69 -3.30 -5.30 -18.69
N ALA A 70 -3.71 -4.19 -18.09
CA ALA A 70 -2.85 -3.12 -17.65
C ALA A 70 -2.61 -3.25 -16.14
N GLY A 71 -1.36 -3.48 -15.72
CA GLY A 71 -0.99 -3.52 -14.31
C GLY A 71 -0.81 -2.13 -13.74
N GLU A 72 -0.91 -2.01 -12.41
CA GLU A 72 -0.52 -0.77 -11.72
C GLU A 72 0.98 -0.51 -11.85
N PRO A 73 1.41 0.76 -11.99
CA PRO A 73 2.84 1.10 -12.05
C PRO A 73 3.59 0.66 -10.79
N ILE A 74 4.82 0.20 -10.97
CA ILE A 74 5.72 -0.20 -9.88
C ILE A 74 6.99 0.66 -9.91
N GLY A 75 7.34 1.21 -8.75
CA GLY A 75 8.59 1.94 -8.55
C GLY A 75 9.72 0.98 -8.23
N ILE A 76 10.78 0.97 -9.03
CA ILE A 76 11.93 0.07 -8.90
C ILE A 76 13.20 0.92 -8.77
N PRO A 77 13.84 0.93 -7.59
CA PRO A 77 15.14 1.54 -7.41
C PRO A 77 16.21 0.68 -8.07
N ASP A 78 17.14 1.32 -8.77
CA ASP A 78 18.26 0.70 -9.44
C ASP A 78 19.54 1.35 -8.92
N ALA A 79 20.07 0.76 -7.85
CA ALA A 79 21.27 1.23 -7.18
C ALA A 79 22.52 1.08 -8.06
N GLU A 80 22.54 0.11 -8.98
CA GLU A 80 23.66 -0.09 -9.92
C GLU A 80 23.81 1.13 -10.85
N ASN A 81 22.68 1.67 -11.32
CA ASN A 81 22.67 2.76 -12.30
C ASN A 81 22.35 4.14 -11.71
N ASP A 82 22.13 4.26 -10.40
CA ASP A 82 21.62 5.47 -9.73
C ASP A 82 20.37 6.00 -10.45
N VAL A 83 19.37 5.14 -10.63
CA VAL A 83 18.09 5.46 -11.28
C VAL A 83 16.92 4.94 -10.44
N PHE A 84 15.80 5.66 -10.46
CA PHE A 84 14.52 5.17 -9.97
C PHE A 84 13.57 4.99 -11.15
N TRP A 85 13.26 3.73 -11.47
CA TRP A 85 12.37 3.34 -12.55
C TRP A 85 10.92 3.35 -12.09
N VAL A 86 10.02 3.77 -12.95
CA VAL A 86 8.57 3.57 -12.79
C VAL A 86 8.12 2.75 -13.98
N VAL A 87 7.96 1.45 -13.73
CA VAL A 87 7.59 0.47 -14.76
C VAL A 87 6.08 0.40 -14.86
N HIS A 88 5.56 0.52 -16.08
CA HIS A 88 4.14 0.36 -16.43
C HIS A 88 3.93 -1.04 -17.03
N PRO A 89 3.39 -2.01 -16.27
CA PRO A 89 3.27 -3.38 -16.72
C PRO A 89 2.10 -3.56 -17.67
N ARG A 90 2.30 -4.31 -18.76
CA ARG A 90 1.26 -4.65 -19.74
C ARG A 90 1.33 -6.13 -20.11
N LEU A 91 0.18 -6.77 -20.24
CA LEU A 91 0.06 -8.14 -20.75
C LEU A 91 -0.77 -8.14 -22.02
N PHE A 92 -0.23 -8.78 -23.06
CA PHE A 92 -0.87 -8.91 -24.36
C PHE A 92 -1.00 -10.38 -24.74
N ASN A 93 -2.12 -10.73 -25.35
CA ASN A 93 -2.28 -12.01 -26.03
C ASN A 93 -1.79 -11.89 -27.47
N VAL A 94 -1.07 -12.91 -27.96
CA VAL A 94 -0.63 -12.96 -29.35
C VAL A 94 -1.21 -14.14 -30.10
N ARG A 95 -1.42 -13.97 -31.40
CA ARG A 95 -1.95 -15.01 -32.29
C ARG A 95 -0.86 -15.92 -32.88
N SER A 96 0.38 -15.45 -32.93
CA SER A 96 1.53 -16.18 -33.49
C SER A 96 2.70 -16.18 -32.51
N VAL A 97 3.46 -17.27 -32.51
CA VAL A 97 4.70 -17.43 -31.71
C VAL A 97 5.97 -17.33 -32.55
N GLU A 98 5.85 -17.19 -33.87
CA GLU A 98 6.98 -16.91 -34.75
C GLU A 98 7.34 -15.43 -34.64
N LEU A 99 8.49 -15.16 -34.02
CA LEU A 99 8.97 -13.81 -33.73
C LEU A 99 10.28 -13.56 -34.45
N LYS A 100 10.47 -12.32 -34.89
CA LYS A 100 11.77 -11.85 -35.36
C LYS A 100 12.28 -10.79 -34.41
N THR A 101 13.25 -11.18 -33.58
CA THR A 101 13.87 -10.25 -32.64
C THR A 101 14.79 -9.28 -33.37
N ASP A 102 14.86 -8.05 -32.85
CA ASP A 102 15.78 -7.03 -33.34
C ASP A 102 17.19 -7.19 -32.75
N TRP A 103 18.03 -6.15 -32.88
CA TRP A 103 19.41 -6.18 -32.41
C TRP A 103 19.55 -6.09 -30.88
N GLU A 104 18.49 -5.70 -30.16
CA GLU A 104 18.52 -5.58 -28.71
C GLU A 104 18.59 -6.94 -28.02
N HIS A 105 18.19 -8.01 -28.71
CA HIS A 105 18.10 -9.35 -28.11
C HIS A 105 18.91 -10.39 -28.87
N THR A 106 19.49 -11.34 -28.13
CA THR A 106 20.27 -12.46 -28.70
C THR A 106 19.49 -13.76 -28.73
N GLU A 107 18.54 -13.94 -27.81
CA GLU A 107 17.75 -15.15 -27.64
C GLU A 107 16.33 -14.80 -27.18
N HIS A 108 15.34 -15.65 -27.48
CA HIS A 108 13.99 -15.56 -26.93
C HIS A 108 13.49 -16.94 -26.48
N LYS A 109 12.61 -16.97 -25.48
CA LYS A 109 11.98 -18.21 -24.99
C LYS A 109 10.52 -17.99 -24.60
N TRP A 110 9.71 -19.00 -24.86
CA TRP A 110 8.36 -19.13 -24.32
C TRP A 110 8.40 -20.06 -23.11
N ILE A 111 8.15 -19.52 -21.92
CA ILE A 111 8.25 -20.24 -20.65
C ILE A 111 6.92 -20.24 -19.92
N GLU A 112 6.71 -21.20 -19.03
CA GLU A 112 5.60 -21.06 -18.07
C GLU A 112 5.93 -19.87 -17.12
N PRO A 113 4.95 -19.05 -16.71
CA PRO A 113 5.18 -17.90 -15.84
C PRO A 113 5.97 -18.24 -14.56
N GLU A 114 5.68 -19.40 -13.96
CA GLU A 114 6.33 -19.87 -12.74
C GLU A 114 7.80 -20.23 -12.93
N GLU A 115 8.29 -20.41 -14.16
CA GLU A 115 9.70 -20.69 -14.44
C GLU A 115 10.58 -19.44 -14.45
N LEU A 116 9.99 -18.24 -14.47
CA LEU A 116 10.73 -16.98 -14.59
C LEU A 116 11.81 -16.83 -13.50
N VAL A 117 11.52 -17.33 -12.29
CA VAL A 117 12.44 -17.31 -11.14
C VAL A 117 13.75 -18.08 -11.37
N LYS A 118 13.80 -18.96 -12.37
CA LYS A 118 15.00 -19.73 -12.75
C LYS A 118 15.97 -18.93 -13.64
N TYR A 119 15.57 -17.75 -14.11
CA TYR A 119 16.32 -16.95 -15.06
C TYR A 119 16.97 -15.73 -14.39
N HIS A 120 18.19 -15.39 -14.82
CA HIS A 120 18.84 -14.15 -14.41
C HIS A 120 18.22 -12.97 -15.17
N THR A 121 17.34 -12.23 -14.51
CA THR A 121 16.48 -11.21 -15.13
C THR A 121 16.94 -9.79 -14.83
N VAL A 122 16.40 -8.82 -15.57
CA VAL A 122 16.45 -7.40 -15.19
C VAL A 122 15.79 -7.20 -13.81
N PRO A 123 16.18 -6.16 -13.05
CA PRO A 123 15.63 -5.91 -11.73
C PRO A 123 14.09 -5.92 -11.73
N ALA A 124 13.52 -6.62 -10.76
CA ALA A 124 12.09 -6.70 -10.49
C ALA A 124 11.20 -7.18 -11.67
N LEU A 125 11.73 -7.96 -12.62
CA LEU A 125 10.93 -8.47 -13.76
C LEU A 125 9.79 -9.38 -13.31
N ASN A 126 10.03 -10.26 -12.33
CA ASN A 126 9.02 -11.16 -11.82
C ASN A 126 7.91 -10.38 -11.11
N GLU A 127 8.29 -9.42 -10.28
CA GLU A 127 7.44 -8.48 -9.56
C GLU A 127 6.57 -7.67 -10.54
N THR A 128 7.16 -7.27 -11.67
CA THR A 128 6.46 -6.60 -12.78
C THR A 128 5.46 -7.54 -13.45
N LEU A 129 5.83 -8.81 -13.71
CA LEU A 129 4.93 -9.82 -14.27
C LEU A 129 3.73 -10.05 -13.34
N GLN A 130 3.94 -10.16 -12.04
CA GLN A 130 2.87 -10.39 -11.05
C GLN A 130 1.81 -9.27 -11.05
N LYS A 131 2.13 -8.05 -11.52
CA LYS A 131 1.14 -6.97 -11.68
C LYS A 131 0.13 -7.22 -12.78
N VAL A 132 0.45 -8.05 -13.76
CA VAL A 132 -0.44 -8.36 -14.90
C VAL A 132 -0.87 -9.82 -14.95
N LEU A 133 -0.05 -10.72 -14.46
CA LEU A 133 -0.31 -12.16 -14.42
C LEU A 133 0.03 -12.71 -13.02
N PRO A 134 -0.79 -12.40 -11.99
CA PRO A 134 -0.53 -12.83 -10.62
C PRO A 134 -0.71 -14.34 -10.48
N THR A 135 0.26 -15.00 -9.86
CA THR A 135 0.15 -16.42 -9.52
C THR A 135 -0.96 -16.61 -8.48
N PRO A 136 -1.88 -17.57 -8.67
CA PRO A 136 -2.91 -17.89 -7.69
C PRO A 136 -2.32 -18.18 -6.31
N LEU A 137 -2.94 -17.63 -5.26
CA LEU A 137 -2.48 -17.77 -3.88
C LEU A 137 -2.36 -19.23 -3.46
N GLU A 138 -3.27 -20.09 -3.91
CA GLU A 138 -3.29 -21.52 -3.62
C GLU A 138 -2.07 -22.26 -4.18
N LYS A 139 -1.44 -21.73 -5.24
CA LYS A 139 -0.18 -22.27 -5.77
C LYS A 139 1.05 -21.79 -4.98
N ILE A 140 0.96 -20.63 -4.34
CA ILE A 140 2.03 -20.04 -3.52
C ILE A 140 2.02 -20.64 -2.12
N ILE A 141 0.82 -20.78 -1.54
CA ILE A 141 0.60 -21.25 -0.17
C ILE A 141 -0.33 -22.46 -0.19
N PRO A 142 0.20 -23.68 -0.02
CA PRO A 142 -0.63 -24.88 0.06
C PRO A 142 -1.38 -25.02 1.40
N ASN A 143 -1.04 -24.20 2.40
CA ASN A 143 -1.64 -24.29 3.73
C ASN A 143 -2.99 -23.54 3.80
N PRO A 144 -4.11 -24.24 4.03
CA PRO A 144 -5.46 -23.65 4.02
C PRO A 144 -5.69 -22.67 5.18
N VAL A 145 -4.99 -22.81 6.31
CA VAL A 145 -5.13 -21.91 7.47
C VAL A 145 -4.57 -20.54 7.14
N ILE A 146 -3.39 -20.49 6.51
CA ILE A 146 -2.75 -19.23 6.10
C ILE A 146 -3.56 -18.56 4.97
N LEU A 147 -4.07 -19.35 4.01
CA LEU A 147 -4.98 -18.83 2.99
C LEU A 147 -6.24 -18.21 3.60
N GLY A 148 -6.79 -18.82 4.65
CA GLY A 148 -7.90 -18.27 5.43
C GLY A 148 -7.55 -16.91 6.03
N GLN A 149 -6.41 -16.81 6.72
CA GLN A 149 -5.93 -15.56 7.33
C GLN A 149 -5.74 -14.44 6.31
N ILE A 150 -5.24 -14.74 5.11
CA ILE A 150 -5.09 -13.76 4.03
C ILE A 150 -6.46 -13.23 3.58
N ARG A 151 -7.45 -14.12 3.43
CA ARG A 151 -8.83 -13.74 3.08
C ARG A 151 -9.49 -12.93 4.19
N ASP A 152 -9.18 -13.26 5.45
CA ASP A 152 -9.67 -12.49 6.60
C ASP A 152 -9.10 -11.07 6.56
N ILE A 153 -7.80 -10.87 6.33
CA ILE A 153 -7.19 -9.53 6.19
C ILE A 153 -7.77 -8.75 5.00
N GLU A 154 -7.97 -9.40 3.86
CA GLU A 154 -8.54 -8.79 2.65
C GLU A 154 -10.00 -8.36 2.87
N SER A 155 -10.78 -9.15 3.62
CA SER A 155 -12.20 -8.92 3.89
C SER A 155 -12.48 -8.16 5.19
N ASP A 156 -11.48 -7.94 6.06
CA ASP A 156 -11.66 -7.25 7.33
C ASP A 156 -12.13 -5.81 7.12
N ARG A 157 -13.19 -5.42 7.82
CA ARG A 157 -13.67 -4.04 7.81
C ARG A 157 -13.85 -3.45 9.20
N ALA A 158 -13.47 -4.19 10.24
CA ALA A 158 -13.67 -3.81 11.63
C ALA A 158 -12.43 -3.16 12.24
N HIS A 159 -11.25 -3.41 11.67
CA HIS A 159 -9.97 -2.99 12.22
C HIS A 159 -9.25 -1.94 11.34
N GLY A 160 -8.44 -1.13 12.00
CA GLY A 160 -7.65 -0.07 11.33
C GLY A 160 -6.38 -0.58 10.65
N ALA A 161 -5.80 0.25 9.78
CA ALA A 161 -4.63 -0.09 8.96
C ALA A 161 -3.43 -0.67 9.73
N SER A 162 -3.11 -0.12 10.91
CA SER A 162 -1.96 -0.59 11.71
C SER A 162 -2.17 -2.00 12.26
N PHE A 163 -3.40 -2.35 12.67
CA PHE A 163 -3.73 -3.70 13.13
C PHE A 163 -3.58 -4.71 11.98
N LEU A 164 -4.18 -4.41 10.83
CA LEU A 164 -4.11 -5.28 9.66
C LEU A 164 -2.69 -5.45 9.11
N ALA A 165 -1.83 -4.43 9.26
CA ALA A 165 -0.42 -4.54 8.91
C ALA A 165 0.33 -5.51 9.83
N VAL A 166 0.07 -5.48 11.14
CA VAL A 166 0.63 -6.45 12.09
C VAL A 166 0.14 -7.87 11.78
N GLU A 167 -1.16 -8.04 11.51
CA GLU A 167 -1.72 -9.34 11.11
C GLU A 167 -1.09 -9.87 9.80
N ALA A 168 -0.83 -8.98 8.83
CA ALA A 168 -0.14 -9.35 7.59
C ALA A 168 1.30 -9.82 7.84
N VAL A 169 2.06 -9.12 8.68
CA VAL A 169 3.42 -9.54 9.09
C VAL A 169 3.39 -10.89 9.80
N GLN A 170 2.47 -11.08 10.76
CA GLN A 170 2.33 -12.34 11.47
C GLN A 170 1.90 -13.49 10.56
N THR A 171 1.04 -13.22 9.58
CA THR A 171 0.61 -14.20 8.57
C THR A 171 1.80 -14.62 7.69
N LEU A 172 2.67 -13.68 7.31
CA LEU A 172 3.90 -13.98 6.59
C LEU A 172 4.84 -14.87 7.42
N VAL A 173 5.02 -14.56 8.72
CA VAL A 173 5.83 -15.39 9.63
C VAL A 173 5.26 -16.80 9.73
N LYS A 174 3.95 -16.96 9.94
CA LYS A 174 3.29 -18.28 10.01
C LYS A 174 3.50 -19.08 8.72
N ALA A 175 3.43 -18.42 7.56
CA ALA A 175 3.68 -19.05 6.27
C ALA A 175 5.12 -19.53 6.12
N VAL A 176 6.07 -18.70 6.52
CA VAL A 176 7.49 -19.03 6.54
C VAL A 176 7.78 -20.19 7.49
N GLU A 177 7.19 -20.19 8.69
CA GLU A 177 7.36 -21.26 9.68
C GLU A 177 6.84 -22.61 9.18
N ALA A 178 5.78 -22.61 8.37
CA ALA A 178 5.16 -23.80 7.82
C ALA A 178 5.94 -24.48 6.66
N GLU A 179 6.94 -23.79 6.08
CA GLU A 179 7.79 -24.34 5.02
C GLU A 179 8.87 -25.30 5.58
N ASP A 180 9.24 -26.30 4.78
CA ASP A 180 10.25 -27.32 5.12
C ASP A 180 11.66 -26.72 5.08
N GLU A 181 12.41 -26.88 6.17
CA GLU A 181 13.78 -26.38 6.32
C GLU A 181 14.80 -27.11 5.43
N SER A 182 14.47 -28.32 4.99
CA SER A 182 15.27 -29.09 4.04
C SER A 182 14.96 -28.75 2.57
N GLY A 183 14.06 -27.80 2.34
CA GLY A 183 13.62 -27.37 1.02
C GLY A 183 14.70 -26.64 0.21
N ASP A 184 14.41 -26.48 -1.08
CA ASP A 184 15.22 -25.67 -1.99
C ASP A 184 15.17 -24.19 -1.56
N PHE A 185 16.36 -23.61 -1.30
CA PHE A 185 16.48 -22.25 -0.79
C PHE A 185 15.94 -21.20 -1.76
N ASP A 186 16.21 -21.34 -3.06
CA ASP A 186 15.79 -20.36 -4.06
C ASP A 186 14.27 -20.41 -4.25
N LEU A 187 13.68 -21.62 -4.20
CA LEU A 187 12.23 -21.79 -4.22
C LEU A 187 11.57 -21.20 -2.96
N PHE A 188 12.14 -21.44 -1.79
CA PHE A 188 11.67 -20.86 -0.53
C PHE A 188 11.68 -19.33 -0.59
N LEU A 189 12.80 -18.74 -1.03
CA LEU A 189 12.95 -17.29 -1.14
C LEU A 189 11.97 -16.69 -2.17
N ALA A 190 11.77 -17.37 -3.32
CA ALA A 190 10.82 -16.94 -4.32
C ALA A 190 9.38 -16.92 -3.77
N ARG A 191 8.95 -17.98 -3.07
CA ARG A 191 7.62 -18.02 -2.43
C ARG A 191 7.45 -16.95 -1.37
N PHE A 192 8.48 -16.73 -0.54
CA PHE A 192 8.49 -15.66 0.45
C PHE A 192 8.25 -14.28 -0.18
N LYS A 193 8.99 -13.95 -1.26
CA LYS A 193 8.83 -12.68 -2.00
C LYS A 193 7.40 -12.54 -2.55
N MET A 194 6.91 -13.56 -3.25
CA MET A 194 5.58 -13.54 -3.84
C MET A 194 4.47 -13.39 -2.79
N LEU A 195 4.62 -14.06 -1.64
CA LEU A 195 3.66 -13.92 -0.55
C LEU A 195 3.70 -12.53 0.08
N ALA A 196 4.90 -12.01 0.36
CA ALA A 196 5.06 -10.67 0.91
C ALA A 196 4.43 -9.61 -0.01
N GLU A 197 4.70 -9.68 -1.32
CA GLU A 197 4.10 -8.80 -2.33
C GLU A 197 2.56 -8.90 -2.35
N ARG A 198 2.02 -10.11 -2.20
CA ARG A 198 0.57 -10.31 -2.14
C ARG A 198 -0.04 -9.65 -0.91
N LEU A 199 0.57 -9.85 0.26
CA LEU A 199 0.15 -9.26 1.54
C LEU A 199 0.20 -7.72 1.48
N MET A 200 1.27 -7.15 0.92
CA MET A 200 1.42 -5.71 0.68
C MET A 200 0.31 -5.13 -0.19
N GLY A 201 -0.26 -5.93 -1.09
CA GLY A 201 -1.28 -5.54 -2.05
C GLY A 201 -2.73 -5.80 -1.64
N LEU A 202 -3.00 -6.39 -0.46
CA LEU A 202 -4.38 -6.75 -0.07
C LEU A 202 -5.28 -5.54 0.17
N ARG A 203 -4.70 -4.42 0.64
CA ARG A 203 -5.40 -3.18 0.97
C ARG A 203 -4.66 -1.96 0.43
N PRO A 204 -4.69 -1.70 -0.89
CA PRO A 204 -4.00 -0.58 -1.54
C PRO A 204 -4.14 0.80 -0.88
N SER A 205 -5.29 1.09 -0.26
CA SER A 205 -5.57 2.36 0.44
C SER A 205 -4.90 2.46 1.83
N MET A 206 -4.41 1.34 2.37
CA MET A 206 -3.78 1.21 3.68
C MET A 206 -2.26 1.03 3.54
N ALA A 207 -1.51 2.14 3.52
CA ALA A 207 -0.06 2.12 3.37
C ALA A 207 0.71 1.25 4.40
N PRO A 208 0.28 1.12 5.68
CA PRO A 208 0.98 0.29 6.66
C PRO A 208 1.18 -1.16 6.23
N LEU A 209 0.22 -1.79 5.55
CA LEU A 209 0.38 -3.17 5.09
C LEU A 209 1.55 -3.26 4.11
N ASN A 210 1.58 -2.36 3.12
CA ASN A 210 2.67 -2.29 2.16
C ASN A 210 4.01 -2.00 2.83
N ASN A 211 4.03 -1.11 3.83
CA ASN A 211 5.27 -0.62 4.41
C ASN A 211 5.88 -1.59 5.43
N LEU A 212 5.10 -2.17 6.34
CA LEU A 212 5.62 -3.11 7.34
C LEU A 212 6.04 -4.43 6.69
N VAL A 213 5.20 -4.99 5.80
CA VAL A 213 5.54 -6.21 5.07
C VAL A 213 6.70 -5.94 4.11
N GLY A 214 6.71 -4.78 3.45
CA GLY A 214 7.81 -4.38 2.58
C GLY A 214 9.14 -4.23 3.31
N GLU A 215 9.15 -3.70 4.52
CA GLU A 215 10.36 -3.61 5.36
C GLU A 215 10.90 -5.00 5.74
N LEU A 216 10.02 -5.92 6.15
CA LEU A 216 10.41 -7.28 6.47
C LEU A 216 10.91 -8.04 5.23
N LEU A 217 10.19 -7.94 4.11
CA LEU A 217 10.61 -8.46 2.81
C LEU A 217 12.01 -7.98 2.49
N ALA A 218 12.21 -6.67 2.63
CA ALA A 218 13.45 -6.05 2.27
C ALA A 218 14.62 -6.63 3.08
N LYS A 219 14.56 -6.50 4.41
CA LYS A 219 15.62 -7.00 5.30
C LYS A 219 15.90 -8.51 5.08
N THR A 220 14.87 -9.29 4.78
CA THR A 220 15.00 -10.73 4.48
C THR A 220 15.74 -11.00 3.17
N VAL A 221 15.42 -10.27 2.09
CA VAL A 221 16.13 -10.40 0.81
C VAL A 221 17.61 -10.07 0.96
N LYS A 222 17.93 -8.99 1.69
CA LYS A 222 19.32 -8.64 2.00
C LYS A 222 20.02 -9.72 2.83
N LYS A 223 19.32 -10.31 3.80
CA LYS A 223 19.87 -11.42 4.59
C LYS A 223 20.20 -12.64 3.71
N ALA A 224 19.35 -12.94 2.73
CA ALA A 224 19.51 -14.06 1.80
C ALA A 224 20.76 -13.95 0.91
N GLU A 225 21.39 -12.78 0.80
CA GLU A 225 22.70 -12.63 0.13
C GLU A 225 23.85 -13.23 0.94
N THR A 226 23.69 -13.35 2.27
CA THR A 226 24.74 -13.77 3.21
C THR A 226 24.57 -15.18 3.75
N THR A 227 23.41 -15.81 3.54
CA THR A 227 23.13 -17.19 3.95
C THR A 227 22.34 -17.93 2.88
N ARG A 228 22.55 -19.24 2.79
CA ARG A 228 21.77 -20.16 1.95
C ARG A 228 21.03 -21.23 2.76
N SER A 229 20.93 -21.03 4.07
CA SER A 229 20.18 -21.91 4.97
C SER A 229 18.75 -21.41 5.12
N VAL A 230 17.78 -22.26 4.78
CA VAL A 230 16.34 -21.96 5.00
C VAL A 230 16.06 -21.76 6.48
N GLY A 231 16.59 -22.63 7.36
CA GLY A 231 16.42 -22.52 8.81
C GLY A 231 16.94 -21.20 9.38
N GLU A 232 18.12 -20.75 8.96
CA GLU A 232 18.66 -19.44 9.38
C GLU A 232 17.79 -18.28 8.91
N LEU A 233 17.28 -18.36 7.68
CA LEU A 233 16.43 -17.32 7.12
C LEU A 233 15.06 -17.27 7.82
N LYS A 234 14.47 -18.43 8.18
CA LYS A 234 13.25 -18.51 9.00
C LYS A 234 13.43 -17.85 10.36
N MET A 235 14.53 -18.15 11.05
CA MET A 235 14.85 -17.52 12.34
C MET A 235 15.02 -16.01 12.22
N PHE A 236 15.68 -15.56 11.14
CA PHE A 236 15.84 -14.13 10.87
C PHE A 236 14.48 -13.44 10.62
N VAL A 237 13.63 -14.01 9.76
CA VAL A 237 12.29 -13.47 9.46
C VAL A 237 11.48 -13.29 10.74
N ARG A 238 11.50 -14.29 11.63
CA ARG A 238 10.78 -14.20 12.91
C ARG A 238 11.31 -13.09 13.80
N GLY A 239 12.62 -13.02 14.02
CA GLY A 239 13.21 -11.98 14.87
C GLY A 239 12.97 -10.59 14.31
N GLU A 240 13.09 -10.42 12.98
CA GLU A 240 12.84 -9.14 12.34
C GLU A 240 11.36 -8.75 12.35
N ALA A 241 10.45 -9.71 12.22
CA ALA A 241 9.02 -9.47 12.37
C ALA A 241 8.67 -8.95 13.76
N ASP A 242 9.24 -9.54 14.83
CA ASP A 242 9.06 -9.06 16.20
C ASP A 242 9.54 -7.61 16.35
N HIS A 243 10.68 -7.26 15.73
CA HIS A 243 11.19 -5.88 15.72
C HIS A 243 10.27 -4.90 14.98
N VAL A 244 9.78 -5.27 13.79
CA VAL A 244 8.87 -4.43 12.99
C VAL A 244 7.54 -4.19 13.72
N ILE A 245 6.98 -5.23 14.35
CA ILE A 245 5.73 -5.13 15.13
C ILE A 245 5.95 -4.22 16.34
N ALA A 246 7.00 -4.45 17.12
CA ALA A 246 7.31 -3.63 18.30
C ALA A 246 7.55 -2.16 17.93
N ALA A 247 8.22 -1.89 16.81
CA ALA A 247 8.40 -0.53 16.31
C ALA A 247 7.06 0.14 15.95
N SER A 248 6.13 -0.59 15.34
CA SER A 248 4.79 -0.07 15.02
C SER A 248 3.94 0.23 16.26
N GLU A 249 4.09 -0.57 17.32
CA GLU A 249 3.40 -0.32 18.59
C GLU A 249 3.97 0.89 19.31
N GLU A 250 5.29 1.03 19.32
CA GLU A 250 5.97 2.18 19.90
C GLU A 250 5.65 3.47 19.14
N GLU A 251 5.60 3.42 17.80
CA GLU A 251 5.14 4.52 16.95
C GLU A 251 3.78 5.05 17.41
N ARG A 252 2.80 4.15 17.56
CA ARG A 252 1.45 4.48 18.04
C ARG A 252 1.47 5.11 19.44
N ARG A 253 2.25 4.55 20.37
CA ARG A 253 2.37 5.05 21.75
C ARG A 253 2.90 6.48 21.78
N VAL A 254 3.98 6.75 21.06
CA VAL A 254 4.60 8.09 21.00
C VAL A 254 3.67 9.12 20.36
N ILE A 255 2.95 8.74 19.30
CA ILE A 255 1.96 9.62 18.67
C ILE A 255 0.82 9.96 19.62
N ALA A 256 0.29 8.94 20.32
CA ALA A 256 -0.78 9.12 21.30
C ALA A 256 -0.37 10.07 22.43
N GLU A 257 0.84 9.92 22.97
CA GLU A 257 1.38 10.80 24.01
C GLU A 257 1.53 12.26 23.52
N LYS A 258 2.09 12.47 22.32
CA LYS A 258 2.21 13.83 21.75
C LYS A 258 0.83 14.45 21.51
N ALA A 259 -0.13 13.67 21.03
CA ALA A 259 -1.48 14.13 20.82
C ALA A 259 -2.19 14.46 22.15
N SER A 260 -1.97 13.68 23.22
CA SER A 260 -2.53 13.98 24.55
C SER A 260 -2.05 15.33 25.09
N GLN A 261 -0.78 15.66 24.85
CA GLN A 261 -0.18 16.95 25.20
C GLN A 261 -0.78 18.10 24.38
N ILE A 262 -1.02 17.88 23.08
CA ILE A 262 -1.67 18.87 22.19
C ILE A 262 -3.12 19.11 22.62
N ILE A 263 -3.87 18.05 22.95
CA ILE A 263 -5.22 18.15 23.51
C ILE A 263 -5.19 19.01 24.79
N SER A 264 -4.28 18.67 25.71
CA SER A 264 -4.16 19.34 27.00
C SER A 264 -3.89 20.84 26.89
N LYS A 265 -3.11 21.23 25.88
CA LYS A 265 -2.72 22.63 25.64
C LYS A 265 -3.80 23.45 24.93
N ASN A 266 -4.54 22.85 24.01
CA ASN A 266 -5.36 23.60 23.05
C ASN A 266 -6.87 23.41 23.23
N VAL A 267 -7.32 22.34 23.89
CA VAL A 267 -8.75 22.10 24.15
C VAL A 267 -9.11 22.71 25.51
N PRO A 268 -10.10 23.63 25.58
CA PRO A 268 -10.52 24.22 26.84
C PRO A 268 -11.15 23.18 27.78
N GLU A 269 -11.27 23.52 29.06
CA GLU A 269 -11.96 22.67 30.03
C GLU A 269 -13.41 22.43 29.61
N ASN A 270 -13.84 21.17 29.56
CA ASN A 270 -15.14 20.73 29.01
C ASN A 270 -15.34 21.11 27.52
N GLY A 271 -14.25 21.29 26.78
CA GLY A 271 -14.29 21.47 25.33
C GLY A 271 -14.71 20.21 24.58
N LYS A 272 -14.88 20.34 23.27
CA LYS A 272 -15.40 19.31 22.37
C LYS A 272 -14.38 18.90 21.33
N ILE A 273 -14.12 17.60 21.22
CA ILE A 273 -13.23 17.03 20.22
C ILE A 273 -14.07 16.22 19.23
N LEU A 274 -14.06 16.59 17.96
CA LEU A 274 -14.72 15.82 16.90
C LEU A 274 -13.74 14.81 16.30
N ILE A 275 -14.16 13.56 16.23
CA ILE A 275 -13.43 12.46 15.61
C ILE A 275 -14.31 11.74 14.57
N HIS A 276 -13.69 10.86 13.79
CA HIS A 276 -14.38 10.11 12.75
C HIS A 276 -13.81 8.70 12.63
N SER A 277 -14.70 7.72 12.46
CA SER A 277 -14.35 6.29 12.33
C SER A 277 -13.62 5.73 13.55
N TYR A 278 -13.00 4.56 13.35
CA TYR A 278 -12.16 3.88 14.31
C TYR A 278 -10.68 4.13 14.04
N SER A 279 -9.97 4.61 15.06
CA SER A 279 -8.51 4.74 15.06
C SER A 279 -7.98 4.44 16.46
N SER A 280 -7.19 3.37 16.59
CA SER A 280 -6.56 3.00 17.85
C SER A 280 -5.65 4.11 18.38
N THR A 281 -4.89 4.77 17.50
CA THR A 281 -4.03 5.90 17.89
C THR A 281 -4.81 7.10 18.43
N VAL A 282 -5.99 7.40 17.85
CA VAL A 282 -6.86 8.49 18.35
C VAL A 282 -7.50 8.10 19.68
N LEU A 283 -7.95 6.85 19.81
CA LEU A 283 -8.48 6.33 21.08
C LEU A 283 -7.43 6.39 22.19
N ASP A 284 -6.21 5.93 21.93
CA ASP A 284 -5.10 5.97 22.90
C ASP A 284 -4.80 7.41 23.33
N ALA A 285 -4.76 8.36 22.39
CA ALA A 285 -4.52 9.78 22.70
C ALA A 285 -5.61 10.39 23.60
N LEU A 286 -6.88 10.09 23.31
CA LEU A 286 -8.03 10.57 24.08
C LEU A 286 -8.06 9.95 25.48
N LYS A 287 -7.87 8.63 25.58
CA LYS A 287 -7.80 7.90 26.86
C LYS A 287 -6.67 8.44 27.72
N GLN A 288 -5.48 8.60 27.15
CA GLN A 288 -4.32 9.16 27.85
C GLN A 288 -4.58 10.58 28.34
N ALA A 289 -5.10 11.49 27.49
CA ALA A 289 -5.40 12.86 27.91
C ALA A 289 -6.42 12.91 29.07
N TYR A 290 -7.40 12.00 29.06
CA TYR A 290 -8.41 11.90 30.10
C TYR A 290 -7.85 11.36 31.42
N ASP A 291 -6.99 10.34 31.34
CA ASP A 291 -6.26 9.75 32.47
C ASP A 291 -5.30 10.77 33.10
N ASP A 292 -4.71 11.64 32.29
CA ASP A 292 -3.88 12.79 32.72
C ASP A 292 -4.71 13.93 33.35
N GLY A 293 -6.02 13.76 33.48
CA GLY A 293 -6.91 14.66 34.21
C GLY A 293 -7.61 15.72 33.36
N ARG A 294 -7.44 15.74 32.03
CA ARG A 294 -8.23 16.63 31.16
C ARG A 294 -9.69 16.19 31.12
N ARG A 295 -10.60 17.16 30.98
CA ARG A 295 -12.03 16.89 30.79
C ARG A 295 -12.52 17.55 29.51
N PHE A 296 -13.13 16.75 28.66
CA PHE A 296 -13.70 17.13 27.37
C PHE A 296 -14.81 16.15 27.01
N GLU A 297 -15.63 16.52 26.04
CA GLU A 297 -16.60 15.64 25.38
C GLU A 297 -16.08 15.27 24.00
N VAL A 298 -16.31 14.02 23.58
CA VAL A 298 -16.01 13.57 22.22
C VAL A 298 -17.28 13.56 21.40
N ILE A 299 -17.22 14.09 20.18
CA ILE A 299 -18.25 13.89 19.16
C ILE A 299 -17.66 12.90 18.16
N THR A 300 -18.36 11.83 17.84
CA THR A 300 -17.94 10.87 16.80
C THR A 300 -19.08 10.61 15.84
N THR A 301 -18.78 10.49 14.55
CA THR A 301 -19.80 10.10 13.58
C THR A 301 -19.99 8.58 13.59
N GLU A 302 -21.16 8.10 13.17
CA GLU A 302 -21.38 6.66 13.11
C GLU A 302 -20.49 5.95 12.09
N SER A 303 -20.06 6.61 11.01
CA SER A 303 -19.13 6.10 10.00
C SER A 303 -19.75 5.00 9.14
N ARG A 304 -20.71 5.36 8.29
CA ARG A 304 -21.29 4.44 7.29
C ARG A 304 -20.22 3.90 6.32
N PRO A 305 -20.44 2.70 5.74
CA PRO A 305 -21.63 1.86 5.90
C PRO A 305 -21.63 0.95 7.14
N LEU A 306 -20.47 0.66 7.74
CA LEU A 306 -20.34 -0.40 8.78
C LEU A 306 -20.40 0.09 10.22
N PHE A 307 -20.52 1.39 10.41
CA PHE A 307 -20.75 2.00 11.69
C PHE A 307 -19.57 1.89 12.67
N GLU A 308 -18.34 1.96 12.17
CA GLU A 308 -17.13 1.82 12.98
C GLU A 308 -17.08 2.80 14.17
N GLY A 309 -17.65 4.00 14.01
CA GLY A 309 -17.71 4.99 15.07
C GLY A 309 -18.59 4.59 16.26
N ARG A 310 -19.48 3.60 16.11
CA ARG A 310 -20.23 3.02 17.24
C ARG A 310 -19.31 2.22 18.16
N THR A 311 -18.34 1.50 17.59
CA THR A 311 -17.31 0.79 18.36
C THR A 311 -16.44 1.80 19.12
N THR A 312 -16.02 2.87 18.45
CA THR A 312 -15.26 3.97 19.06
C THR A 312 -16.03 4.63 20.20
N ALA A 313 -17.32 4.95 19.99
CA ALA A 313 -18.16 5.52 21.03
C ALA A 313 -18.29 4.59 22.23
N LYS A 314 -18.49 3.28 21.99
CA LYS A 314 -18.55 2.28 23.05
C LYS A 314 -17.25 2.23 23.87
N GLU A 315 -16.09 2.17 23.22
CA GLU A 315 -14.80 2.12 23.92
C GLU A 315 -14.53 3.38 24.76
N LEU A 316 -14.87 4.56 24.24
CA LEU A 316 -14.71 5.81 24.97
C LEU A 316 -15.66 5.88 26.18
N ALA A 317 -16.91 5.47 25.99
CA ALA A 317 -17.89 5.42 27.06
C ALA A 317 -17.51 4.42 28.16
N ASP A 318 -17.01 3.23 27.77
CA ASP A 318 -16.51 2.21 28.70
C ASP A 318 -15.28 2.72 29.50
N HIS A 319 -14.49 3.65 28.93
CA HIS A 319 -13.39 4.36 29.61
C HIS A 319 -13.86 5.58 30.45
N GLY A 320 -15.15 5.92 30.41
CA GLY A 320 -15.73 7.03 31.15
C GLY A 320 -15.59 8.41 30.50
N ILE A 321 -15.25 8.46 29.20
CA ILE A 321 -15.21 9.71 28.41
C ILE A 321 -16.61 10.01 27.87
N PRO A 322 -17.19 11.20 28.13
CA PRO A 322 -18.47 11.59 27.55
C PRO A 322 -18.40 11.61 26.02
N VAL A 323 -19.33 10.92 25.36
CA VAL A 323 -19.35 10.80 23.90
C VAL A 323 -20.75 11.00 23.32
N SER A 324 -20.82 11.83 22.28
CA SER A 324 -21.99 12.05 21.44
C SER A 324 -21.80 11.38 20.08
N LEU A 325 -22.68 10.45 19.72
CA LEU A 325 -22.70 9.80 18.40
C LEU A 325 -23.63 10.56 17.44
N VAL A 326 -23.13 10.92 16.26
CA VAL A 326 -23.89 11.66 15.24
C VAL A 326 -23.90 10.92 13.90
N THR A 327 -24.86 11.19 13.03
CA THR A 327 -24.80 10.67 11.65
C THR A 327 -23.71 11.37 10.86
N ASP A 328 -23.15 10.71 9.84
CA ASP A 328 -22.10 11.30 9.00
C ASP A 328 -22.57 12.60 8.32
N ALA A 329 -23.83 12.65 7.91
CA ALA A 329 -24.44 13.83 7.29
C ALA A 329 -24.62 15.01 8.27
N ALA A 330 -24.75 14.74 9.57
CA ALA A 330 -24.85 15.79 10.59
C ALA A 330 -23.48 16.31 11.05
N SER A 331 -22.38 15.63 10.70
CA SER A 331 -21.03 15.95 11.18
C SER A 331 -20.63 17.42 10.98
N ALA A 332 -20.98 18.02 9.85
CA ALA A 332 -20.69 19.42 9.56
C ALA A 332 -21.37 20.40 10.53
N TYR A 333 -22.61 20.10 10.96
CA TYR A 333 -23.32 20.91 11.96
C TYR A 333 -22.60 20.86 13.31
N PHE A 334 -22.11 19.68 13.70
CA PHE A 334 -21.39 19.50 14.95
C PHE A 334 -19.95 20.00 14.92
N ALA A 335 -19.33 20.06 13.73
CA ALA A 335 -18.01 20.69 13.56
C ALA A 335 -18.01 22.18 13.94
N ALA A 336 -19.14 22.87 13.81
CA ALA A 336 -19.29 24.27 14.21
C ALA A 336 -19.09 24.54 15.70
N GLY A 337 -19.25 23.52 16.55
CA GLY A 337 -19.08 23.61 17.99
C GLY A 337 -17.90 22.79 18.51
N ALA A 338 -17.01 22.30 17.64
CA ALA A 338 -15.83 21.56 18.03
C ALA A 338 -14.67 22.53 18.31
N ASP A 339 -13.94 22.30 19.40
CA ASP A 339 -12.71 23.03 19.72
C ASP A 339 -11.49 22.44 19.00
N MET A 340 -11.60 21.18 18.56
CA MET A 340 -10.55 20.47 17.83
C MET A 340 -11.15 19.32 17.03
N VAL A 341 -10.54 19.01 15.88
CA VAL A 341 -10.78 17.77 15.13
C VAL A 341 -9.54 16.89 15.20
N LEU A 342 -9.72 15.64 15.63
CA LEU A 342 -8.66 14.62 15.65
C LEU A 342 -9.04 13.45 14.75
N LEU A 343 -8.17 13.13 13.79
CA LEU A 343 -8.40 12.12 12.79
C LEU A 343 -7.27 11.10 12.77
N GLY A 344 -7.60 9.85 12.41
CA GLY A 344 -6.60 8.89 11.96
C GLY A 344 -6.21 9.13 10.49
N ALA A 345 -5.41 8.21 9.97
CA ALA A 345 -5.16 8.07 8.53
C ALA A 345 -4.95 6.60 8.18
N ASP A 346 -5.24 6.23 6.95
CA ASP A 346 -4.87 4.96 6.33
C ASP A 346 -3.65 5.13 5.42
N SER A 347 -3.49 6.29 4.78
CA SER A 347 -2.29 6.67 4.03
C SER A 347 -2.00 8.17 4.09
N LEU A 348 -0.72 8.54 4.05
CA LEU A 348 -0.22 9.89 3.87
C LEU A 348 0.45 10.01 2.50
N PHE A 349 0.03 10.95 1.67
CA PHE A 349 0.57 11.12 0.31
C PHE A 349 1.67 12.17 0.27
N ALA A 350 2.55 12.04 -0.74
CA ALA A 350 3.70 12.92 -0.92
C ALA A 350 3.32 14.38 -1.16
N ASP A 351 2.14 14.65 -1.72
CA ASP A 351 1.64 16.02 -1.92
C ASP A 351 1.07 16.66 -0.63
N GLY A 352 1.01 15.89 0.46
CA GLY A 352 0.47 16.28 1.76
C GLY A 352 -0.99 15.87 2.00
N SER A 353 -1.66 15.28 1.01
CA SER A 353 -3.02 14.78 1.18
C SER A 353 -3.07 13.53 2.07
N VAL A 354 -4.22 13.32 2.70
CA VAL A 354 -4.45 12.22 3.64
C VAL A 354 -5.58 11.35 3.11
N VAL A 355 -5.35 10.04 3.05
CA VAL A 355 -6.41 9.05 2.83
C VAL A 355 -6.88 8.55 4.19
N ASN A 356 -8.17 8.68 4.45
CA ASN A 356 -8.81 8.17 5.67
C ASN A 356 -10.26 7.79 5.34
N LYS A 357 -10.98 7.23 6.31
CA LYS A 357 -12.40 6.84 6.16
C LYS A 357 -13.24 7.92 5.45
N ALA A 358 -14.08 7.48 4.51
CA ALA A 358 -14.97 8.35 3.76
C ALA A 358 -15.89 9.15 4.71
N GLY A 359 -15.90 10.47 4.53
CA GLY A 359 -16.53 11.43 5.45
C GLY A 359 -15.49 12.37 6.08
N THR A 360 -14.23 11.96 6.14
CA THR A 360 -13.11 12.78 6.62
C THR A 360 -13.02 14.10 5.86
N TYR A 361 -13.09 14.08 4.53
CA TYR A 361 -12.95 15.30 3.74
C TYR A 361 -14.06 16.32 4.07
N SER A 362 -15.30 15.86 4.21
CA SER A 362 -16.44 16.70 4.59
C SER A 362 -16.28 17.32 5.98
N ILE A 363 -15.79 16.53 6.95
CA ILE A 363 -15.51 17.01 8.31
C ILE A 363 -14.43 18.08 8.30
N VAL A 364 -13.34 17.84 7.56
CA VAL A 364 -12.22 18.78 7.47
C VAL A 364 -12.64 20.10 6.81
N LEU A 365 -13.47 20.05 5.76
CA LEU A 365 -14.03 21.26 5.14
C LEU A 365 -14.89 22.07 6.14
N ALA A 366 -15.77 21.39 6.88
CA ALA A 366 -16.63 22.05 7.86
C ALA A 366 -15.83 22.64 9.02
N ALA A 367 -14.86 21.88 9.55
CA ALA A 367 -13.97 22.32 10.62
C ALA A 367 -13.18 23.57 10.21
N ALA A 368 -12.60 23.56 9.01
CA ALA A 368 -11.87 24.71 8.48
C ALA A 368 -12.77 25.93 8.30
N TYR A 369 -14.00 25.76 7.81
CA TYR A 369 -14.97 26.85 7.69
C TYR A 369 -15.32 27.48 9.05
N HIS A 370 -15.39 26.65 10.11
CA HIS A 370 -15.70 27.09 11.47
C HIS A 370 -14.48 27.48 12.32
N GLY A 371 -13.26 27.32 11.79
CA GLY A 371 -12.01 27.65 12.47
C GLY A 371 -11.56 26.63 13.52
N ALA A 372 -12.13 25.43 13.53
CA ALA A 372 -11.67 24.33 14.40
C ALA A 372 -10.38 23.72 13.84
N PRO A 373 -9.28 23.66 14.61
CA PRO A 373 -8.02 23.10 14.13
C PRO A 373 -8.13 21.59 13.91
N VAL A 374 -7.60 21.14 12.78
CA VAL A 374 -7.61 19.73 12.35
C VAL A 374 -6.21 19.13 12.51
N TYR A 375 -6.10 18.07 13.30
CA TYR A 375 -4.88 17.28 13.42
C TYR A 375 -5.11 15.83 12.99
N VAL A 376 -4.12 15.30 12.26
CA VAL A 376 -4.09 13.89 11.85
C VAL A 376 -3.03 13.16 12.67
N LEU A 377 -3.40 12.04 13.29
CA LEU A 377 -2.49 11.17 14.04
C LEU A 377 -2.07 10.01 13.13
N ALA A 378 -0.84 10.07 12.63
CA ALA A 378 -0.33 9.10 11.68
C ALA A 378 1.19 9.07 11.71
N GLY A 379 1.77 7.87 11.86
CA GLY A 379 3.21 7.71 11.83
C GLY A 379 3.77 7.56 10.41
N LEU A 380 5.09 7.53 10.30
CA LEU A 380 5.76 7.40 9.01
C LEU A 380 5.52 6.03 8.36
N SER A 381 5.11 5.02 9.14
CA SER A 381 4.59 3.76 8.62
C SER A 381 3.38 3.92 7.66
N LYS A 382 2.66 5.05 7.73
CA LYS A 382 1.50 5.35 6.86
C LYS A 382 1.86 6.12 5.59
N VAL A 383 3.12 6.46 5.36
CA VAL A 383 3.53 7.17 4.15
C VAL A 383 3.38 6.29 2.91
N ASN A 384 2.53 6.70 1.97
CA ASN A 384 2.29 5.98 0.72
C ASN A 384 3.26 6.48 -0.36
N LEU A 385 4.37 5.77 -0.54
CA LEU A 385 5.37 6.14 -1.53
C LEU A 385 4.90 6.01 -2.97
N ARG A 386 3.86 5.21 -3.26
CA ARG A 386 3.29 5.12 -4.62
C ARG A 386 2.67 6.43 -5.06
N SER A 387 2.18 7.24 -4.12
CA SER A 387 1.65 8.57 -4.41
C SER A 387 2.69 9.53 -5.00
N PHE A 388 4.00 9.21 -4.91
CA PHE A 388 5.06 9.99 -5.53
C PHE A 388 5.10 9.84 -7.05
N PHE A 389 4.67 8.70 -7.60
CA PHE A 389 4.85 8.35 -9.00
C PHE A 389 3.60 7.80 -9.69
N SER A 390 2.49 7.67 -8.97
CA SER A 390 1.24 7.15 -9.51
C SER A 390 0.03 7.79 -8.82
N HIS A 391 -1.10 7.83 -9.53
CA HIS A 391 -2.38 8.12 -8.91
C HIS A 391 -2.86 6.88 -8.15
N VAL A 392 -2.99 7.00 -6.84
CA VAL A 392 -3.56 5.93 -6.01
C VAL A 392 -5.08 6.04 -6.08
N LEU A 393 -5.73 5.02 -6.63
CA LEU A 393 -7.18 4.95 -6.69
C LEU A 393 -7.75 4.52 -5.33
N LEU A 394 -8.84 5.16 -4.93
CA LEU A 394 -9.56 4.80 -3.71
C LEU A 394 -10.40 3.55 -3.96
N GLU A 395 -10.38 2.63 -3.00
CA GLU A 395 -11.08 1.34 -3.12
C GLU A 395 -12.60 1.51 -3.01
N GLU A 396 -13.31 0.91 -3.97
CA GLU A 396 -14.73 0.61 -3.82
C GLU A 396 -14.94 -0.79 -3.23
N LYS A 397 -15.90 -0.87 -2.31
CA LYS A 397 -16.27 -2.11 -1.62
C LYS A 397 -17.65 -2.58 -2.03
N ASP A 398 -18.12 -3.63 -1.38
CA ASP A 398 -19.37 -4.29 -1.74
C ASP A 398 -20.55 -3.33 -1.60
N THR A 399 -21.20 -3.02 -2.71
CA THR A 399 -22.36 -2.13 -2.75
C THR A 399 -23.52 -2.56 -1.83
N ARG A 400 -23.60 -3.85 -1.47
CA ARG A 400 -24.63 -4.39 -0.58
C ARG A 400 -24.51 -3.87 0.86
N GLU A 401 -23.33 -3.42 1.28
CA GLU A 401 -23.10 -2.76 2.58
C GLU A 401 -23.85 -1.41 2.66
N VAL A 402 -24.02 -0.75 1.51
CA VAL A 402 -24.79 0.49 1.39
C VAL A 402 -26.28 0.18 1.20
N TRP A 403 -26.61 -0.68 0.23
CA TRP A 403 -27.97 -1.10 -0.07
C TRP A 403 -27.98 -2.53 -0.65
N GLU A 404 -28.37 -3.51 0.18
CA GLU A 404 -28.33 -4.94 -0.16
C GLU A 404 -29.06 -5.30 -1.46
N ASN A 405 -30.22 -4.71 -1.71
CA ASN A 405 -31.08 -4.99 -2.86
C ASN A 405 -31.45 -3.69 -3.59
N ALA A 406 -30.45 -3.06 -4.22
CA ALA A 406 -30.66 -1.86 -5.02
C ALA A 406 -31.48 -2.17 -6.30
N PRO A 407 -32.41 -1.29 -6.72
CA PRO A 407 -33.14 -1.46 -7.98
C PRO A 407 -32.24 -1.48 -9.22
N GLU A 408 -32.69 -2.12 -10.30
CA GLU A 408 -31.91 -2.35 -11.55
C GLU A 408 -31.30 -1.07 -12.18
N ASN A 409 -31.93 0.09 -11.95
CA ASN A 409 -31.48 1.38 -12.50
C ASN A 409 -30.73 2.26 -11.47
N VAL A 410 -30.34 1.71 -10.32
CA VAL A 410 -29.55 2.40 -9.31
C VAL A 410 -28.13 1.86 -9.29
N THR A 411 -27.17 2.67 -9.74
CA THR A 411 -25.74 2.36 -9.56
C THR A 411 -25.32 2.80 -8.16
N VAL A 412 -25.17 1.83 -7.26
CA VAL A 412 -24.60 2.08 -5.93
C VAL A 412 -23.08 2.17 -6.04
N ARG A 413 -22.50 3.15 -5.34
CA ARG A 413 -21.04 3.34 -5.20
C ARG A 413 -20.71 3.28 -3.72
N ASN A 414 -19.61 2.61 -3.36
CA ASN A 414 -19.24 2.38 -1.97
C ASN A 414 -17.75 2.63 -1.76
N LEU A 415 -17.35 3.90 -1.79
CA LEU A 415 -15.99 4.32 -1.45
C LEU A 415 -15.79 4.28 0.06
N TYR A 416 -14.82 3.49 0.51
CA TYR A 416 -14.53 3.35 1.94
C TYR A 416 -13.63 4.44 2.50
N PHE A 417 -12.84 5.05 1.64
CA PHE A 417 -11.91 6.11 1.98
C PHE A 417 -12.17 7.31 1.08
N ASP A 418 -11.85 8.49 1.59
CA ASP A 418 -11.73 9.70 0.77
C ASP A 418 -10.29 10.24 0.80
N LEU A 419 -9.98 11.09 -0.17
CA LEU A 419 -8.72 11.81 -0.23
C LEU A 419 -8.96 13.22 0.28
N THR A 420 -8.46 13.52 1.47
CA THR A 420 -8.55 14.83 2.11
C THR A 420 -7.34 15.70 1.72
N PRO A 421 -7.55 16.84 1.03
CA PRO A 421 -6.46 17.73 0.64
C PRO A 421 -5.78 18.40 1.85
N LYS A 422 -4.48 18.67 1.71
CA LYS A 422 -3.64 19.25 2.76
C LYS A 422 -4.08 20.60 3.34
N PHE A 423 -4.78 21.43 2.56
CA PHE A 423 -4.94 22.86 2.83
C PHE A 423 -5.64 23.19 4.14
N PHE A 424 -6.38 22.23 4.68
CA PHE A 424 -7.22 22.38 5.86
C PHE A 424 -6.74 21.54 7.04
N ILE A 425 -5.57 20.90 6.91
CA ILE A 425 -4.93 20.12 7.97
C ILE A 425 -3.89 21.01 8.65
N ASN A 426 -4.07 21.31 9.93
CA ASN A 426 -3.17 22.16 10.70
C ASN A 426 -1.87 21.45 11.07
N GLY A 427 -1.90 20.13 11.23
CA GLY A 427 -0.69 19.35 11.48
C GLY A 427 -0.92 17.84 11.45
N ILE A 428 0.16 17.11 11.17
CA ILE A 428 0.22 15.65 11.21
C ILE A 428 1.14 15.27 12.36
N ILE A 429 0.58 14.67 13.40
CA ILE A 429 1.31 14.26 14.59
C ILE A 429 1.94 12.90 14.31
N THR A 430 3.27 12.88 14.21
CA THR A 430 4.08 11.68 13.98
C THR A 430 4.93 11.33 15.20
N GLU A 431 5.50 10.13 15.20
CA GLU A 431 6.44 9.64 16.19
C GLU A 431 7.73 10.46 16.27
N ILE A 432 8.11 11.18 15.19
CA ILE A 432 9.27 12.07 15.19
C ILE A 432 8.90 13.51 15.60
N GLN A 433 7.92 14.13 14.95
CA GLN A 433 7.50 15.51 15.20
C GLN A 433 6.08 15.79 14.71
N THR A 434 5.53 16.97 15.02
CA THR A 434 4.32 17.44 14.33
C THR A 434 4.74 18.10 13.02
N LEU A 435 4.34 17.50 11.90
CA LEU A 435 4.63 17.98 10.55
C LEU A 435 3.51 18.89 10.06
N ARG A 436 3.85 19.93 9.29
CA ARG A 436 2.89 20.50 8.34
C ARG A 436 2.72 19.54 7.15
N PRO A 437 1.52 19.45 6.55
CA PRO A 437 1.29 18.58 5.40
C PRO A 437 2.29 18.78 4.24
N ASP A 438 2.73 20.02 3.99
CA ASP A 438 3.71 20.38 2.96
C ASP A 438 5.11 19.77 3.19
N GLU A 439 5.42 19.35 4.42
CA GLU A 439 6.69 18.72 4.77
C GLU A 439 6.71 17.23 4.40
N LEU A 440 5.54 16.62 4.11
CA LEU A 440 5.45 15.19 3.75
C LEU A 440 6.24 14.85 2.49
N LEU A 441 6.36 15.76 1.51
CA LEU A 441 7.15 15.50 0.30
C LEU A 441 8.61 15.19 0.65
N ARG A 442 9.20 15.99 1.54
CA ARG A 442 10.58 15.82 1.98
C ARG A 442 10.74 14.52 2.78
N VAL A 443 9.81 14.25 3.69
CA VAL A 443 9.79 13.01 4.45
C VAL A 443 9.68 11.80 3.53
N CYS A 444 8.81 11.81 2.52
CA CYS A 444 8.71 10.76 1.52
C CYS A 444 10.05 10.55 0.80
N GLN A 445 10.74 11.63 0.40
CA GLN A 445 12.04 11.54 -0.27
C GLN A 445 13.14 10.96 0.63
N GLU A 446 13.11 11.24 1.94
CA GLU A 446 14.04 10.68 2.92
C GLU A 446 13.72 9.20 3.16
N VAL A 447 12.44 8.85 3.37
CA VAL A 447 11.99 7.47 3.58
C VAL A 447 12.25 6.58 2.35
N VAL A 448 12.09 7.07 1.13
CA VAL A 448 12.43 6.33 -0.12
C VAL A 448 13.91 5.95 -0.11
N LYS A 449 14.80 6.85 0.29
CA LYS A 449 16.24 6.58 0.33
C LYS A 449 16.62 5.56 1.39
N GLU A 450 15.87 5.47 2.48
CA GLU A 450 16.19 4.56 3.58
C GLU A 450 15.55 3.18 3.43
N ARG A 451 14.32 3.10 2.91
CA ARG A 451 13.50 1.87 2.92
C ARG A 451 13.46 1.11 1.60
N TYR A 452 13.79 1.74 0.47
CA TYR A 452 13.72 1.12 -0.87
C TYR A 452 15.11 0.85 -1.46
N ILE A 453 16.19 0.79 -0.69
CA ILE A 453 17.46 0.27 -1.21
C ILE A 453 17.44 -1.25 -1.05
N ILE A 454 16.77 -1.96 -1.98
CA ILE A 454 17.02 -3.38 -2.29
C ILE A 454 16.87 -3.62 -3.78
#